data_AF-A0A2X2DS80-F1
#
_entry.id   AF-A0A2X2DS80-F1
#
_cell.length_a   1.000
_cell.length_b   1.000
_cell.length_c   1.000
_cell.angle_alpha   90.00
_cell.angle_beta   90.00
_cell.angle_gamma   90.00
#
_symmetry.space_group_name_H-M   'P 1'
#
loop_
_entity.id
_entity.type
_entity.pdbx_description
1 polymer ?
#
loop_
_entity_poly.entity_id
_entity_poly.type
_entity_poly.pdbx_seq_one_letter_code
_entity_poly.pdbx_strand_id
1 'polypeptide(L)' 'MKVQPIARVWYSEQQKQVQYACPLPLLAFYIDKASDFKPIIGELADYDVNNIQIRHRPKAKKLQLIIPRLHLYLEK' A
#
# COMPACT_ATOMS: atom_id res chain seq x y z
N MET A 1 9.44 9.43 -1.26
CA MET A 1 8.17 9.44 -2.02
C MET A 1 7.16 10.28 -1.25
N LYS A 2 6.40 11.14 -1.93
CA LYS A 2 5.25 11.82 -1.31
C LYS A 2 4.17 10.77 -0.98
N VAL A 3 3.23 11.11 -0.10
CA VAL A 3 2.08 10.25 0.23
C VAL A 3 1.30 9.91 -1.04
N GLN A 4 0.95 8.64 -1.19
CA GLN A 4 0.24 8.10 -2.36
C GLN A 4 -0.82 7.08 -1.92
N PRO A 5 -1.98 7.02 -2.59
CA PRO A 5 -3.00 6.01 -2.34
C PRO A 5 -2.54 4.63 -2.81
N ILE A 6 -2.93 3.61 -2.06
CA ILE A 6 -2.71 2.21 -2.38
C ILE A 6 -4.00 1.43 -2.24
N ALA A 7 -4.19 0.43 -3.09
CA ALA A 7 -5.28 -0.53 -2.98
C ALA A 7 -4.73 -1.87 -2.51
N ARG A 8 -5.46 -2.55 -1.63
CA ARG A 8 -5.13 -3.92 -1.21
C ARG A 8 -6.26 -4.84 -1.62
N VAL A 9 -5.92 -5.87 -2.37
CA VAL A 9 -6.88 -6.88 -2.85
C VAL A 9 -6.56 -8.20 -2.14
N TRP A 10 -7.60 -8.84 -1.61
CA TRP A 10 -7.51 -10.16 -1.02
C TRP A 10 -8.08 -11.19 -2.00
N TYR A 11 -7.26 -12.15 -2.42
CA TYR A 11 -7.70 -13.27 -3.24
C TYR A 11 -7.94 -14.47 -2.34
N SER A 12 -9.21 -14.78 -2.08
CA SER A 12 -9.63 -15.84 -1.14
C SER A 12 -9.07 -17.21 -1.52
N GLU A 13 -9.06 -17.53 -2.82
CA GLU A 13 -8.56 -18.79 -3.37
C GLU A 13 -7.08 -19.02 -3.08
N GLN A 14 -6.28 -17.95 -3.01
CA GLN A 14 -4.84 -18.00 -2.72
C GLN A 14 -4.50 -17.64 -1.26
N GLN A 15 -5.51 -17.27 -0.46
CA GLN A 15 -5.34 -16.72 0.90
C GLN A 15 -4.24 -15.65 0.97
N LYS A 16 -4.17 -14.78 -0.04
CA LYS A 16 -3.07 -13.83 -0.23
C LYS A 16 -3.58 -12.41 -0.43
N GLN A 17 -2.92 -11.47 0.25
CA GLN A 17 -3.09 -10.05 0.01
C GLN A 17 -2.05 -9.54 -1.00
N VAL A 18 -2.50 -8.77 -1.98
CA VAL A 18 -1.63 -8.06 -2.93
C VAL A 18 -1.88 -6.55 -2.82
N GLN A 19 -0.81 -5.76 -2.90
CA GLN A 19 -0.86 -4.31 -2.85
C GLN A 19 -0.55 -3.70 -4.21
N TYR A 20 -1.41 -2.80 -4.68
CA TYR A 20 -1.25 -2.05 -5.91
C TYR A 20 -1.13 -0.56 -5.60
N ALA A 21 -0.27 0.15 -6.33
CA ALA A 21 -0.37 1.61 -6.40
C ALA A 21 -1.70 1.97 -7.09
N CYS A 22 -2.43 2.95 -6.57
CA CYS A 22 -3.76 3.30 -7.07
C CYS A 22 -3.85 4.77 -7.54
N PRO A 23 -3.07 5.19 -8.55
CA PRO A 23 -3.21 6.52 -9.14
C PRO A 23 -4.44 6.64 -10.05
N LEU A 24 -4.97 5.51 -10.53
CA LEU A 24 -6.15 5.39 -11.37
C LEU A 24 -7.09 4.31 -10.79
N PRO A 25 -8.39 4.37 -11.10
CA PRO A 25 -9.33 3.33 -10.69
C PRO A 25 -8.92 1.95 -11.20
N LEU A 26 -9.14 0.92 -10.37
CA LEU A 26 -8.92 -0.47 -10.76
C LEU A 26 -10.16 -1.03 -11.46
N LEU A 27 -9.94 -1.74 -12.56
CA LEU A 27 -10.98 -2.51 -13.24
C LEU A 27 -10.97 -3.94 -12.68
N ALA A 28 -12.07 -4.37 -12.08
CA ALA A 28 -12.23 -5.71 -11.55
C ALA A 28 -13.23 -6.49 -12.39
N PHE A 29 -12.80 -7.66 -12.89
CA PHE A 29 -13.63 -8.57 -13.66
C PHE A 29 -13.93 -9.81 -12.82
N TYR A 30 -15.20 -10.15 -12.67
CA TYR A 30 -15.66 -11.32 -11.93
C TYR A 30 -16.09 -12.40 -12.92
N ILE A 31 -15.11 -13.18 -13.37
CA ILE A 31 -15.31 -14.29 -14.31
C ILE A 31 -15.71 -15.54 -13.50
N ASP A 32 -16.65 -16.32 -14.01
CA ASP A 32 -17.15 -17.55 -13.40
C ASP A 32 -17.65 -17.39 -11.95
N LYS A 33 -18.12 -16.19 -11.60
CA LYS A 33 -18.81 -15.92 -10.32
C LYS A 33 -20.31 -15.88 -10.52
N ALA A 34 -21.06 -16.19 -9.46
CA ALA A 34 -22.51 -16.11 -9.46
C ALA A 34 -22.97 -14.68 -9.81
N SER A 35 -24.15 -14.55 -10.42
CA SER A 35 -24.67 -13.26 -10.92
C SER A 35 -24.88 -12.22 -9.81
N ASP A 36 -25.00 -12.65 -8.56
CA ASP A 36 -25.16 -11.83 -7.36
C ASP A 36 -23.84 -11.58 -6.62
N PHE A 37 -22.71 -12.07 -7.15
CA PHE A 37 -21.42 -11.88 -6.53
C PHE A 37 -21.07 -10.40 -6.42
N LYS A 38 -20.86 -9.95 -5.18
CA LYS A 38 -20.42 -8.59 -4.88
C LYS A 38 -19.13 -8.63 -4.06
N PRO A 39 -18.05 -7.99 -4.52
CA PRO A 39 -16.84 -7.84 -3.71
C PRO A 39 -17.14 -7.01 -2.45
N ILE A 40 -16.41 -7.27 -1.38
CA ILE A 40 -16.35 -6.34 -0.24
C ILE A 40 -15.37 -5.23 -0.63
N ILE A 41 -15.88 -4.01 -0.83
CA ILE A 41 -15.10 -2.82 -1.18
C ILE A 41 -15.09 -1.89 0.03
N GLY A 42 -13.90 -1.53 0.49
CA GLY A 42 -13.73 -0.51 1.53
C GLY A 42 -13.61 0.90 0.93
N GLU A 43 -13.60 1.90 1.80
CA GLU A 43 -13.44 3.31 1.42
C GLU A 43 -12.05 3.84 1.77
N LEU A 44 -11.62 4.88 1.07
CA LEU A 44 -10.39 5.61 1.36
C LEU A 44 -10.74 6.87 2.15
N ALA A 45 -10.45 6.87 3.45
CA ALA A 45 -10.65 8.04 4.31
C ALA A 45 -9.63 9.15 4.00
N ASP A 46 -9.95 10.38 4.43
CA ASP A 46 -9.05 11.52 4.32
C ASP A 46 -7.72 11.27 5.04
N TYR A 47 -6.64 11.78 4.45
CA TYR A 47 -5.29 11.59 4.96
C TYR A 47 -4.98 12.58 6.10
N ASP A 48 -4.63 12.04 7.27
CA ASP A 48 -4.05 12.79 8.38
C ASP A 48 -2.65 12.25 8.73
N VAL A 49 -1.62 13.08 8.55
CA VAL A 49 -0.22 12.72 8.82
C VAL A 49 0.06 12.46 10.31
N ASN A 50 -0.69 13.11 11.20
CA ASN A 50 -0.47 13.03 12.64
C ASN A 50 -1.19 11.83 13.29
N ASN A 51 -2.14 11.22 12.57
CA ASN A 51 -2.97 10.12 13.07
C ASN A 51 -2.74 8.80 12.29
N ILE A 52 -1.52 8.57 11.79
CA ILE A 52 -1.19 7.33 11.08
C ILE A 52 -1.11 6.17 12.07
N GLN A 53 -2.10 5.26 12.02
CA GLN A 53 -2.17 4.05 12.84
C GLN A 53 -1.22 2.97 12.34
N ILE A 54 -0.05 2.86 12.98
CA ILE A 54 1.02 1.95 12.58
C ILE A 54 0.87 0.62 13.33
N ARG A 55 0.60 -0.47 12.61
CA ARG A 55 0.53 -1.81 13.20
C ARG A 55 1.91 -2.41 13.45
N HIS A 56 2.70 -2.54 12.37
CA HIS A 56 4.06 -3.07 12.43
C HIS A 56 4.98 -2.17 11.60
N ARG A 57 5.99 -1.59 12.25
CA ARG A 57 6.99 -0.73 11.61
C ARG A 57 8.38 -1.26 11.96
N PRO A 58 9.02 -2.03 11.07
CA PRO A 58 10.41 -2.41 11.26
C PRO A 58 11.28 -1.16 11.28
N LYS A 59 12.32 -1.16 12.12
CA LYS A 59 13.29 -0.07 12.14
C LYS A 59 14.04 -0.05 10.80
N ALA A 60 14.20 1.14 10.23
CA ALA A 60 15.05 1.32 9.06
C ALA A 60 16.49 0.92 9.39
N LYS A 61 17.22 0.46 8.37
CA LYS A 61 18.65 0.14 8.52
C LYS A 61 19.42 1.40 8.92
N LYS A 62 20.41 1.25 9.81
CA LYS A 62 21.24 2.38 10.24
C LYS A 62 22.15 2.77 9.08
N LEU A 63 22.05 4.02 8.65
CA LEU A 63 22.80 4.56 7.53
C LEU A 63 23.48 5.87 7.95
N GLN A 64 24.71 6.10 7.46
CA GLN A 64 25.43 7.36 7.69
C GLN A 64 25.23 8.30 6.50
N LEU A 65 24.74 9.51 6.75
CA LEU A 65 24.59 10.53 5.70
C LEU A 65 25.96 11.06 5.28
N ILE A 66 26.27 11.01 3.97
CA ILE A 66 27.53 11.53 3.41
C ILE A 66 27.31 12.89 2.77
N ILE A 67 26.34 12.99 1.85
CA ILE A 67 26.07 14.22 1.09
C ILE A 67 24.59 14.59 1.25
N PRO A 68 24.26 15.57 2.12
CA PRO A 68 22.88 15.92 2.45
C PRO A 68 22.01 16.31 1.26
N ARG A 69 22.52 17.16 0.35
CA ARG A 69 21.73 17.68 -0.81
C ARG A 69 21.29 16.60 -1.80
N LEU A 70 21.98 15.46 -1.81
CA LEU A 70 21.68 14.33 -2.69
C LEU A 70 20.90 13.23 -1.96
N HIS A 71 20.70 13.34 -0.65
CA HIS A 71 20.25 12.24 0.19
C HIS A 71 21.11 10.97 -0.03
N LEU A 72 22.44 11.14 -0.13
CA LEU A 72 23.39 10.04 -0.30
C LEU A 72 23.82 9.48 1.05
N TYR A 73 23.67 8.17 1.24
CA TYR A 73 23.97 7.48 2.49
C TYR A 73 24.94 6.31 2.29
N LEU A 74 25.77 6.05 3.31
CA LEU A 74 26.64 4.88 3.40
C LEU A 74 26.03 3.83 4.32
N GLU A 75 26.05 2.59 3.86
CA GLU A 75 25.79 1.41 4.67
C GLU A 75 27.12 0.87 5.22
N LYS A 76 27.19 0.62 6.53
CA LYS A 76 28.34 0.02 7.21
C LYS A 76 28.04 -1.41 7.62
#